data_AF-A0A2E3DPM2-F1
#
_entry.id   AF-A0A2E3DPM2-F1
#
_cell.length_a   1.000
_cell.length_b   1.000
_cell.length_c   1.000
_cell.angle_alpha   90.00
_cell.angle_beta   90.00
_cell.angle_gamma   90.00
#
_symmetry.space_group_name_H-M   'P 1'
#
loop_
_entity.id
_entity.type
_entity.pdbx_description
1 polymer ?
#
loop_
_entity_poly.entity_id
_entity_poly.type
_entity_poly.pdbx_seq_one_letter_code
_entity_poly.pdbx_strand_id
1 'polypeptide(L)'
;MTKNFFPCGQTRREFVWQMGGGFAGLALSSLLENDGFFNKHLNSAENTSPSAPGTGHFPVKAKHVIFLMMNGAPSQVDTFDYKPELQKYAGKSLPEDKRYINSGNRKVGFLTPEFRPFKPGGESGLMISDFFPNVRKHADKMALINSCHADSHAHGSALVAMNTGSTFIGRPSLGSWTVYGLGTNNQSLPGYVVMMDKRGGPISGEPNYSSGFMPSTFQGTLFRPTGNPILDLQGPNHLDRKAQRRQLDLLAQLNHEHLATRPGAQELVSRIQSYELA
;
A
#
# COMPACT_ATOMS: atom_id res chain seq x y z
N MET A 1 17.72 -57.47 27.58
CA MET A 1 18.45 -56.27 28.03
C MET A 1 17.43 -55.27 28.57
N THR A 2 17.28 -55.20 29.88
CA THR A 2 16.44 -54.21 30.58
C THR A 2 17.09 -52.83 30.47
N LYS A 3 16.42 -51.87 29.82
CA LYS A 3 16.88 -50.48 29.79
C LYS A 3 16.64 -49.86 31.17
N ASN A 4 17.71 -49.60 31.91
CA ASN A 4 17.66 -48.86 33.17
C ASN A 4 17.37 -47.38 32.87
N PHE A 5 16.11 -46.96 33.04
CA PHE A 5 15.74 -45.55 33.05
C PHE A 5 16.05 -44.96 34.43
N PHE A 6 16.54 -43.71 34.46
CA PHE A 6 16.72 -42.95 35.70
C PHE A 6 15.35 -42.59 36.31
N PRO A 7 15.26 -42.12 37.57
CA PRO A 7 13.99 -41.86 38.26
C PRO A 7 13.00 -40.92 37.54
N CYS A 8 13.48 -40.17 36.53
CA CYS A 8 12.70 -39.29 35.68
C CYS A 8 12.24 -39.90 34.34
N GLY A 9 12.43 -41.21 34.11
CA GLY A 9 11.96 -41.88 32.89
C GLY A 9 12.77 -41.59 31.62
N GLN A 10 13.89 -40.87 31.71
CA GLN A 10 14.74 -40.55 30.57
C GLN A 10 16.01 -41.42 30.50
N THR A 11 16.51 -41.64 29.29
CA THR A 11 17.79 -42.31 29.06
C THR A 11 18.97 -41.38 29.38
N ARG A 12 20.13 -41.95 29.72
CA ARG A 12 21.37 -41.18 29.97
C ARG A 12 21.72 -40.22 28.82
N ARG A 13 21.42 -40.61 27.59
CA ARG A 13 21.66 -39.79 26.38
C ARG A 13 20.75 -38.57 26.34
N GLU A 14 19.46 -38.73 26.66
CA GLU A 14 18.50 -37.63 26.74
C GLU A 14 18.84 -36.66 27.87
N PHE A 15 19.26 -37.17 29.02
CA PHE A 15 19.68 -36.33 30.15
C PHE A 15 20.90 -35.46 29.80
N VAL A 16 21.94 -36.05 29.18
CA VAL A 16 23.12 -35.29 28.74
C VAL A 16 22.77 -34.31 27.62
N TRP A 17 21.86 -34.68 26.72
CA TRP A 17 21.36 -33.79 25.66
C TRP A 17 20.58 -32.60 26.23
N GLN A 18 19.69 -32.82 27.21
CA GLN A 18 18.93 -31.76 27.87
C GLN A 18 19.83 -30.83 28.70
N MET A 19 20.80 -31.38 29.44
CA MET A 19 21.75 -30.56 30.21
C MET A 19 22.68 -29.74 29.30
N GLY A 20 23.25 -30.37 28.26
CA GLY A 20 24.12 -29.69 27.30
C GLY A 20 23.38 -28.67 26.45
N GLY A 21 22.15 -28.99 26.02
CA GLY A 21 21.26 -28.10 25.28
C GLY A 21 20.81 -26.90 26.11
N GLY A 22 20.59 -27.06 27.42
CA GLY A 22 20.28 -25.95 28.31
C GLY A 22 21.43 -24.97 28.47
N PHE A 23 22.66 -25.46 28.64
CA PHE A 23 23.85 -24.59 28.79
C PHE A 23 24.21 -23.86 27.49
N ALA A 24 24.14 -24.55 26.35
CA ALA A 24 24.30 -23.92 25.03
C ALA A 24 23.16 -22.93 24.73
N GLY A 25 21.95 -23.24 25.20
CA GLY A 25 20.78 -22.35 25.11
C GLY A 25 21.01 -21.02 25.82
N LEU A 26 21.60 -21.01 27.01
CA LEU A 26 21.93 -19.76 27.73
C LEU A 26 22.93 -18.88 26.98
N ALA A 27 23.98 -19.48 26.43
CA ALA A 27 24.97 -18.76 25.62
C ALA A 27 24.36 -18.20 24.33
N LEU A 28 23.52 -19.00 23.65
CA LEU A 28 22.80 -18.56 22.46
C LEU A 28 21.79 -17.44 22.78
N SER A 29 21.04 -17.54 23.87
CA SER A 29 20.12 -16.50 24.33
C SER A 29 20.86 -15.18 24.60
N SER A 30 22.04 -15.22 25.22
CA SER A 30 22.86 -14.03 25.45
C SER A 30 23.40 -13.40 24.16
N LEU A 31 23.81 -14.22 23.19
CA LEU A 31 24.23 -13.72 21.87
C LEU A 31 23.05 -13.10 21.10
N LEU A 32 21.89 -13.74 21.11
CA LEU A 32 20.68 -13.22 20.49
C LEU A 32 20.20 -11.91 21.16
N GLU A 33 20.34 -11.80 22.48
CA GLU A 33 20.04 -10.55 23.20
C GLU A 33 21.00 -9.42 22.82
N ASN A 34 22.31 -9.69 22.77
CA ASN A 34 23.31 -8.72 22.33
C ASN A 34 23.13 -8.26 20.88
N ASP A 35 22.70 -9.16 19.98
CA ASP A 35 22.39 -8.84 18.59
C ASP A 35 21.02 -8.14 18.44
N GLY A 36 20.32 -7.89 19.54
CA GLY A 36 19.01 -7.23 19.57
C GLY A 36 17.89 -8.08 18.95
N PHE A 37 18.08 -9.39 18.81
CA PHE A 37 17.11 -10.32 18.21
C PHE A 37 15.78 -10.29 18.96
N PHE A 38 15.80 -10.35 20.30
CA PHE A 38 14.58 -10.30 21.11
C PHE A 38 13.93 -8.91 21.12
N ASN A 39 14.70 -7.82 21.02
CA ASN A 39 14.16 -6.46 20.88
C ASN A 39 13.51 -6.21 19.50
N LYS A 40 14.02 -6.83 18.44
CA LYS A 40 13.36 -6.87 17.12
C LYS A 40 12.06 -7.69 17.15
N HIS A 41 12.03 -8.75 17.97
CA HIS A 41 10.88 -9.65 18.05
C HIS A 41 9.81 -9.23 19.08
N LEU A 42 10.14 -8.52 20.14
CA LEU A 42 9.16 -7.94 21.08
C LEU A 42 8.25 -6.92 20.38
N ASN A 43 8.80 -6.15 19.43
CA ASN A 43 8.01 -5.28 18.56
C ASN A 43 7.13 -6.02 17.54
N SER A 44 7.32 -7.33 17.33
CA SER A 44 6.47 -8.15 16.45
C SER A 44 5.56 -9.14 17.18
N ALA A 45 5.82 -9.44 18.45
CA ALA A 45 5.00 -10.35 19.27
C ALA A 45 3.92 -9.63 20.10
N GLU A 46 4.15 -8.37 20.53
CA GLU A 46 3.11 -7.58 21.22
C GLU A 46 2.17 -6.81 20.27
N ASN A 47 2.48 -6.75 18.97
CA ASN A 47 1.55 -6.24 17.96
C ASN A 47 0.54 -7.33 17.56
N THR A 48 -0.36 -7.64 18.48
CA THR A 48 -1.57 -8.46 18.19
C THR A 48 -2.51 -7.79 17.18
N SER A 49 -2.21 -6.57 16.75
CA SER A 49 -2.77 -5.94 15.55
C SER A 49 -1.62 -5.42 14.67
N PRO A 50 -1.46 -5.92 13.43
CA PRO A 50 -0.50 -5.39 12.42
C PRO A 50 -0.76 -3.94 11.99
N SER A 51 -1.51 -3.20 12.80
CA SER A 51 -2.25 -1.98 12.50
C SER A 51 -2.20 -0.99 13.67
N ALA A 52 -1.51 -1.30 14.78
CA ALA A 52 -1.30 -0.31 15.84
C ALA A 52 -0.56 0.93 15.29
N PRO A 53 -0.85 2.15 15.77
CA PRO A 53 -0.17 3.36 15.32
C PRO A 53 1.35 3.24 15.47
N GLY A 54 2.07 3.31 14.35
CA GLY A 54 3.52 3.31 14.35
C GLY A 54 4.07 4.67 14.77
N THR A 55 5.10 4.69 15.63
CA THR A 55 5.91 5.88 15.83
C THR A 55 6.80 6.06 14.60
N GLY A 56 6.50 7.06 13.76
CA GLY A 56 7.27 7.32 12.54
C GLY A 56 8.78 7.47 12.81
N HIS A 57 9.61 7.09 11.84
CA HIS A 57 11.07 7.06 12.01
C HIS A 57 11.73 8.44 12.18
N PHE A 58 11.05 9.51 11.76
CA PHE A 58 11.59 10.87 11.75
C PHE A 58 10.60 11.86 12.36
N PRO A 59 11.08 12.98 12.95
CA PRO A 59 10.20 14.07 13.33
C PRO A 59 9.58 14.69 12.07
N VAL A 60 8.25 14.63 11.97
CA VAL A 60 7.50 15.13 10.83
C VAL A 60 6.71 16.39 11.20
N LYS A 61 6.69 17.36 10.29
CA LYS A 61 5.81 18.55 10.40
C LYS A 61 4.44 18.30 9.76
N ALA A 62 4.40 17.54 8.67
CA ALA A 62 3.15 17.20 7.99
C ALA A 62 2.42 16.08 8.74
N LYS A 63 1.16 16.31 9.08
CA LYS A 63 0.29 15.34 9.79
C LYS A 63 -0.69 14.63 8.86
N HIS A 64 -1.05 15.28 7.75
CA HIS A 64 -2.02 14.79 6.78
C HIS A 64 -1.53 15.10 5.37
N VAL A 65 -1.71 14.15 4.45
CA VAL A 65 -1.35 14.28 3.04
C VAL A 65 -2.57 13.97 2.21
N ILE A 66 -2.89 14.86 1.27
CA ILE A 66 -3.87 14.62 0.22
C ILE A 66 -3.07 14.43 -1.07
N PHE A 67 -3.15 13.24 -1.65
CA PHE A 67 -2.51 12.90 -2.90
C PHE A 67 -3.56 12.73 -4.00
N LEU A 68 -3.41 13.47 -5.10
CA LEU A 68 -4.37 13.48 -6.21
C LEU A 68 -3.66 13.02 -7.50
N MET A 69 -3.88 11.79 -7.91
CA MET A 69 -3.52 11.31 -9.24
C MET A 69 -4.70 11.53 -10.19
N MET A 70 -4.61 12.57 -11.01
CA MET A 70 -5.73 13.03 -11.83
C MET A 70 -5.79 12.27 -13.17
N ASN A 71 -6.33 11.05 -13.15
CA ASN A 71 -6.51 10.25 -14.37
C ASN A 71 -7.43 10.97 -15.38
N GLY A 72 -6.92 11.22 -16.59
CA GLY A 72 -7.63 11.97 -17.63
C GLY A 72 -7.62 13.49 -17.45
N ALA A 73 -6.75 14.02 -16.58
CA ALA A 73 -6.52 15.46 -16.47
C ALA A 73 -5.85 16.07 -17.71
N PRO A 74 -5.86 17.41 -17.85
CA PRO A 74 -5.12 18.10 -18.89
C PRO A 74 -3.63 17.77 -18.84
N SER A 75 -2.97 17.88 -20.00
CA SER A 75 -1.54 17.61 -20.15
C SER A 75 -0.69 18.47 -19.22
N GLN A 76 0.45 17.95 -18.75
CA GLN A 76 1.39 18.72 -17.92
C GLN A 76 1.90 19.97 -18.66
N VAL A 77 2.12 19.87 -19.98
CA VAL A 77 2.61 21.00 -20.79
C VAL A 77 1.54 22.05 -21.08
N ASP A 78 0.29 21.73 -20.80
CA ASP A 78 -0.83 22.68 -20.87
C ASP A 78 -1.13 23.34 -19.51
N THR A 79 -0.48 22.89 -18.42
CA THR A 79 -0.87 23.26 -17.05
C THR A 79 0.24 23.91 -16.25
N PHE A 80 1.34 23.19 -16.00
CA PHE A 80 2.41 23.62 -15.10
C PHE A 80 3.82 23.54 -15.73
N ASP A 81 3.99 22.86 -16.86
CA ASP A 81 5.28 22.71 -17.55
C ASP A 81 5.35 23.62 -18.78
N TYR A 82 5.69 24.88 -18.56
CA TYR A 82 5.80 25.87 -19.64
C TYR A 82 6.94 25.51 -20.61
N LYS A 83 6.58 25.30 -21.88
CA LYS A 83 7.51 25.00 -22.97
C LYS A 83 7.30 25.95 -24.17
N PRO A 84 8.05 27.06 -24.26
CA PRO A 84 7.98 27.99 -25.40
C PRO A 84 8.12 27.33 -26.77
N GLU A 85 8.80 26.19 -26.84
CA GLU A 85 8.99 25.40 -28.05
C GLU A 85 7.66 24.93 -28.65
N LEU A 86 6.63 24.70 -27.84
CA LEU A 86 5.31 24.28 -28.34
C LEU A 86 4.71 25.33 -29.28
N GLN A 87 4.85 26.62 -28.95
CA GLN A 87 4.46 27.71 -29.86
C GLN A 87 5.33 27.73 -31.12
N LYS A 88 6.65 27.61 -30.97
CA LYS A 88 7.62 27.68 -32.08
C LYS A 88 7.40 26.58 -33.14
N TYR A 89 6.95 25.41 -32.72
CA TYR A 89 6.74 24.27 -33.60
C TYR A 89 5.26 23.99 -33.91
N ALA A 90 4.33 24.82 -33.42
CA ALA A 90 2.91 24.71 -33.71
C ALA A 90 2.62 24.62 -35.22
N GLY A 91 1.75 23.69 -35.60
CA GLY A 91 1.35 23.46 -36.99
C GLY A 91 2.37 22.69 -37.84
N LYS A 92 3.56 22.37 -37.33
CA LYS A 92 4.55 21.55 -38.05
C LYS A 92 4.28 20.07 -37.86
N SER A 93 4.70 19.27 -38.83
CA SER A 93 4.68 17.80 -38.71
C SER A 93 5.71 17.33 -37.70
N LEU A 94 5.48 16.15 -37.13
CA LEU A 94 6.49 15.47 -36.32
C LEU A 94 7.76 15.22 -37.17
N PRO A 95 8.98 15.48 -36.66
CA PRO A 95 10.21 15.20 -37.39
C PRO A 95 10.34 13.73 -37.79
N GLU A 96 10.92 13.46 -38.97
CA GLU A 96 11.02 12.11 -39.54
C GLU A 96 11.85 11.13 -38.69
N ASP A 97 12.79 11.64 -37.88
CA ASP A 97 13.61 10.84 -36.96
C ASP A 97 12.86 10.42 -35.69
N LYS A 98 11.66 10.96 -35.44
CA LYS A 98 10.86 10.64 -34.26
C LYS A 98 9.80 9.60 -34.58
N ARG A 99 9.94 8.43 -33.96
CA ARG A 99 8.90 7.39 -33.95
C ARG A 99 7.99 7.59 -32.75
N TYR A 100 6.74 7.96 -32.98
CA TYR A 100 5.72 8.01 -31.92
C TYR A 100 4.96 6.70 -31.85
N ILE A 101 4.84 6.13 -30.65
CA ILE A 101 4.01 4.96 -30.37
C ILE A 101 2.64 5.50 -29.95
N ASN A 102 1.69 5.57 -30.87
CA ASN A 102 0.30 5.75 -30.47
C ASN A 102 -0.35 4.39 -30.20
N SER A 103 -1.37 4.41 -29.37
CA SER A 103 -2.26 3.25 -29.24
C SER A 103 -3.12 3.17 -30.49
N GLY A 104 -2.99 2.08 -31.25
CA GLY A 104 -3.92 1.71 -32.32
C GLY A 104 -3.68 2.34 -33.70
N ASN A 105 -2.43 2.61 -34.08
CA ASN A 105 -2.04 3.07 -35.43
C ASN A 105 -2.80 4.32 -35.93
N ARG A 106 -3.16 5.23 -35.02
CA ARG A 106 -3.89 6.45 -35.38
C ARG A 106 -3.02 7.35 -36.27
N LYS A 107 -3.64 8.14 -37.14
CA LYS A 107 -2.89 9.13 -37.92
C LYS A 107 -2.32 10.19 -36.97
N VAL A 108 -1.00 10.43 -37.06
CA VAL A 108 -0.33 11.49 -36.29
C VAL A 108 -0.71 12.85 -36.90
N GLY A 109 -1.19 13.77 -36.06
CA GLY A 109 -1.51 15.14 -36.46
C GLY A 109 -0.29 16.07 -36.48
N PHE A 110 -0.56 17.37 -36.58
CA PHE A 110 0.47 18.40 -36.42
C PHE A 110 0.76 18.65 -34.94
N LEU A 111 1.96 19.15 -34.64
CA LEU A 111 2.34 19.64 -33.32
C LEU A 111 1.42 20.80 -32.91
N THR A 112 0.98 20.79 -31.67
CA THR A 112 0.06 21.81 -31.13
C THR A 112 0.80 22.75 -30.17
N PRO A 113 0.44 24.04 -30.13
CA PRO A 113 0.87 24.91 -29.04
C PRO A 113 0.16 24.50 -27.75
N GLU A 114 0.51 25.15 -26.65
CA GLU A 114 -0.34 25.12 -25.46
C GLU A 114 -1.73 25.70 -25.77
N PHE A 115 -2.77 25.10 -25.19
CA PHE A 115 -4.15 25.55 -25.45
C PHE A 115 -4.55 26.81 -24.67
N ARG A 116 -3.84 27.11 -23.59
CA ARG A 116 -4.08 28.28 -22.73
C ARG A 116 -2.76 28.98 -22.43
N PRO A 117 -2.71 30.33 -22.49
CA PRO A 117 -1.49 31.07 -22.21
C PRO A 117 -0.97 30.80 -20.79
N PHE A 118 0.36 30.73 -20.67
CA PHE A 118 1.03 30.75 -19.38
C PHE A 118 1.29 32.18 -18.92
N LYS A 119 1.17 32.42 -17.61
CA LYS A 119 1.54 33.68 -16.98
C LYS A 119 2.33 33.40 -15.71
N PRO A 120 3.28 34.27 -15.34
CA PRO A 120 3.99 34.15 -14.07
C PRO A 120 3.01 34.34 -12.90
N GLY A 121 3.18 33.58 -11.84
CA GLY A 121 2.44 33.70 -10.59
C GLY A 121 3.37 34.01 -9.42
N GLY A 122 2.85 34.79 -8.46
CA GLY A 122 3.57 35.10 -7.23
C GLY A 122 4.89 35.85 -7.47
N GLU A 123 5.73 35.88 -6.45
CA GLU A 123 7.08 36.44 -6.49
C GLU A 123 8.09 35.46 -7.14
N SER A 124 7.83 34.16 -7.03
CA SER A 124 8.62 33.10 -7.66
C SER A 124 8.62 33.16 -9.19
N GLY A 125 7.62 33.82 -9.78
CA GLY A 125 7.45 33.89 -11.23
C GLY A 125 7.08 32.55 -11.85
N LEU A 126 6.61 31.58 -11.06
CA LEU A 126 6.26 30.25 -11.54
C LEU A 126 5.21 30.35 -12.65
N MET A 127 5.54 29.82 -13.82
CA MET A 127 4.67 29.88 -15.00
C MET A 127 3.53 28.87 -14.86
N ILE A 128 2.30 29.38 -14.77
CA ILE A 128 1.09 28.55 -14.65
C ILE A 128 0.07 28.99 -15.69
N SER A 129 -0.48 27.99 -16.39
CA SER A 129 -1.49 28.17 -17.43
C SER A 129 -2.77 28.81 -16.91
N ASP A 130 -3.43 29.57 -17.79
CA ASP A 130 -4.77 30.14 -17.56
C ASP A 130 -5.89 29.09 -17.42
N PHE A 131 -5.59 27.79 -17.49
CA PHE A 131 -6.50 26.76 -16.96
C PHE A 131 -6.68 26.88 -15.44
N PHE A 132 -5.67 27.35 -14.71
CA PHE A 132 -5.69 27.42 -13.25
C PHE A 132 -5.35 28.82 -12.71
N PRO A 133 -6.13 29.86 -13.07
CA PRO A 133 -5.80 31.24 -12.72
C PRO A 133 -5.85 31.49 -11.20
N ASN A 134 -6.68 30.75 -10.46
CA ASN A 134 -6.75 30.85 -9.01
C ASN A 134 -5.62 30.08 -8.31
N VAL A 135 -5.17 28.95 -8.87
CA VAL A 135 -4.02 28.20 -8.35
C VAL A 135 -2.75 29.02 -8.51
N ARG A 136 -2.62 29.75 -9.63
CA ARG A 136 -1.49 30.66 -9.88
C ARG A 136 -1.31 31.74 -8.81
N LYS A 137 -2.38 32.20 -8.16
CA LYS A 137 -2.31 33.16 -7.03
C LYS A 137 -1.57 32.58 -5.81
N HIS A 138 -1.36 31.27 -5.78
CA HIS A 138 -0.68 30.55 -4.71
C HIS A 138 0.66 29.96 -5.17
N ALA A 139 1.23 30.45 -6.27
CA ALA A 139 2.52 29.99 -6.83
C ALA A 139 3.62 29.82 -5.78
N ASP A 140 3.79 30.82 -4.90
CA ASP A 140 4.86 30.83 -3.88
C ASP A 140 4.63 29.85 -2.72
N LYS A 141 3.46 29.20 -2.68
CA LYS A 141 3.13 28.14 -1.71
C LYS A 141 3.24 26.74 -2.31
N MET A 142 3.67 26.63 -3.57
CA MET A 142 3.77 25.37 -4.29
C MET A 142 5.22 25.06 -4.63
N ALA A 143 5.53 23.77 -4.62
CA ALA A 143 6.74 23.24 -5.22
C ALA A 143 6.34 22.44 -6.46
N LEU A 144 6.95 22.77 -7.60
CA LEU A 144 6.73 22.07 -8.85
C LEU A 144 7.90 21.13 -9.15
N ILE A 145 7.60 19.87 -9.46
CA ILE A 145 8.60 18.85 -9.80
C ILE A 145 8.39 18.43 -11.25
N ASN A 146 9.19 19.00 -12.17
CA ASN A 146 9.14 18.68 -13.60
C ASN A 146 10.11 17.57 -14.02
N SER A 147 10.83 16.98 -13.06
CA SER A 147 11.80 15.89 -13.33
C SER A 147 11.17 14.50 -13.37
N CYS A 148 9.86 14.38 -13.15
CA CYS A 148 9.15 13.12 -13.20
C CYS A 148 9.06 12.59 -14.65
N HIS A 149 9.36 11.31 -14.83
CA HIS A 149 9.19 10.58 -16.08
C HIS A 149 8.47 9.26 -15.79
N ALA A 150 7.91 8.64 -16.83
CA ALA A 150 7.21 7.38 -16.74
C ALA A 150 7.73 6.39 -17.78
N ASP A 151 7.82 5.13 -17.39
CA ASP A 151 8.37 4.06 -18.23
C ASP A 151 7.32 3.42 -19.16
N SER A 152 6.10 3.93 -19.18
CA SER A 152 5.03 3.39 -20.00
C SER A 152 4.14 4.46 -20.61
N HIS A 153 3.84 4.30 -21.90
CA HIS A 153 2.88 5.11 -22.64
C HIS A 153 1.43 4.59 -22.49
N ALA A 154 1.23 3.40 -21.93
CA ALA A 154 -0.09 2.80 -21.80
C ALA A 154 -0.72 3.16 -20.45
N HIS A 155 -1.98 3.61 -20.48
CA HIS A 155 -2.68 4.08 -19.29
C HIS A 155 -2.69 3.07 -18.13
N GLY A 156 -2.94 1.79 -18.43
CA GLY A 156 -3.06 0.74 -17.40
C GLY A 156 -1.76 0.51 -16.63
N SER A 157 -0.64 0.34 -17.33
CA SER A 157 0.68 0.13 -16.72
C SER A 157 1.24 1.41 -16.10
N ALA A 158 0.96 2.59 -16.67
CA ALA A 158 1.36 3.86 -16.09
C ALA A 158 0.65 4.15 -14.76
N LEU A 159 -0.64 3.82 -14.64
CA LEU A 159 -1.37 3.97 -13.37
C LEU A 159 -0.87 3.00 -12.30
N VAL A 160 -0.58 1.75 -12.66
CA VAL A 160 0.07 0.80 -11.74
C VAL A 160 1.45 1.31 -11.33
N ALA A 161 2.24 1.86 -12.25
CA ALA A 161 3.54 2.45 -11.94
C ALA A 161 3.44 3.64 -10.99
N MET A 162 2.45 4.52 -11.17
CA MET A 162 2.25 5.65 -10.26
C MET A 162 1.96 5.19 -8.83
N ASN A 163 1.16 4.13 -8.67
CA ASN A 163 0.75 3.66 -7.36
C ASN A 163 1.75 2.70 -6.72
N THR A 164 2.51 1.93 -7.49
CA THR A 164 3.35 0.82 -6.98
C THR A 164 4.85 1.00 -7.27
N GLY A 165 5.22 2.02 -8.04
CA GLY A 165 6.58 2.26 -8.50
C GLY A 165 7.06 1.28 -9.58
N SER A 166 6.18 0.48 -10.20
CA SER A 166 6.54 -0.41 -11.30
C SER A 166 5.43 -0.54 -12.33
N THR A 167 5.80 -0.69 -13.59
CA THR A 167 4.87 -0.98 -14.69
C THR A 167 4.33 -2.42 -14.65
N PHE A 168 4.93 -3.30 -13.85
CA PHE A 168 4.50 -4.67 -13.63
C PHE A 168 3.66 -4.81 -12.36
N ILE A 169 2.66 -5.69 -12.43
CA ILE A 169 1.78 -6.03 -11.30
C ILE A 169 2.55 -6.86 -10.28
N GLY A 170 2.21 -6.72 -8.99
CA GLY A 170 2.73 -7.54 -7.89
C GLY A 170 3.54 -6.77 -6.85
N ARG A 171 3.78 -5.46 -7.08
CA ARG A 171 4.37 -4.59 -6.07
C ARG A 171 3.30 -3.96 -5.17
N PRO A 172 3.60 -3.74 -3.88
CA PRO A 172 2.69 -3.07 -2.98
C PRO A 172 2.46 -1.62 -3.41
N SER A 173 1.21 -1.18 -3.30
CA SER A 173 0.82 0.20 -3.57
C SER A 173 1.31 1.18 -2.50
N LEU A 174 1.30 2.48 -2.81
CA LEU A 174 1.64 3.56 -1.89
C LEU A 174 0.81 3.48 -0.59
N GLY A 175 -0.48 3.17 -0.70
CA GLY A 175 -1.35 2.99 0.47
C GLY A 175 -0.92 1.81 1.34
N SER A 176 -0.57 0.68 0.73
CA SER A 176 -0.05 -0.50 1.44
C SER A 176 1.28 -0.20 2.15
N TRP A 177 2.22 0.49 1.51
CA TRP A 177 3.46 0.95 2.15
C TRP A 177 3.19 1.92 3.30
N THR A 178 2.19 2.78 3.17
CA THR A 178 1.82 3.76 4.19
C THR A 178 1.30 3.05 5.44
N VAL A 179 0.36 2.12 5.30
CA VAL A 179 -0.17 1.36 6.45
C VAL A 179 0.87 0.41 7.03
N TYR A 180 1.71 -0.20 6.19
CA TYR A 180 2.82 -1.02 6.66
C TYR A 180 3.81 -0.23 7.53
N GLY A 181 4.17 0.99 7.11
CA GLY A 181 5.17 1.80 7.82
C GLY A 181 4.61 2.60 9.00
N LEU A 182 3.35 3.05 8.92
CA LEU A 182 2.76 3.97 9.91
C LEU A 182 1.63 3.33 10.74
N GLY A 183 1.17 2.14 10.39
CA GLY A 183 -0.02 1.53 10.99
C GLY A 183 -1.30 2.32 10.69
N THR A 184 -2.31 2.17 11.54
CA THR A 184 -3.56 2.93 11.47
C THR A 184 -3.94 3.49 12.84
N ASN A 185 -4.38 4.75 12.85
CA ASN A 185 -4.99 5.37 14.03
C ASN A 185 -6.43 4.91 14.26
N ASN A 186 -7.03 4.25 13.25
CA ASN A 186 -8.38 3.73 13.32
C ASN A 186 -8.34 2.23 13.62
N GLN A 187 -8.95 1.83 14.73
CA GLN A 187 -9.08 0.43 15.16
C GLN A 187 -10.44 -0.17 14.80
N SER A 188 -11.32 0.60 14.17
CA SER A 188 -12.68 0.21 13.79
C SER A 188 -12.88 0.14 12.27
N LEU A 189 -11.86 0.48 11.48
CA LEU A 189 -11.87 0.34 10.02
C LEU A 189 -10.50 -0.16 9.54
N PRO A 190 -10.45 -0.79 8.35
CA PRO A 190 -9.18 -1.11 7.69
C PRO A 190 -8.30 0.13 7.54
N GLY A 191 -6.99 -0.02 7.76
CA GLY A 191 -6.05 1.09 7.63
C GLY A 191 -5.93 1.66 6.22
N TYR A 192 -6.29 0.88 5.20
CA TYR A 192 -6.28 1.28 3.79
C TYR A 192 -7.65 1.02 3.15
N VAL A 193 -8.43 2.09 2.98
CA VAL A 193 -9.75 2.06 2.34
C VAL A 193 -9.66 2.64 0.93
N VAL A 194 -10.29 1.95 -0.02
CA VAL A 194 -10.38 2.36 -1.42
C VAL A 194 -11.83 2.66 -1.73
N MET A 195 -12.13 3.89 -2.15
CA MET A 195 -13.45 4.28 -2.59
C MET A 195 -13.41 4.62 -4.08
N MET A 196 -14.33 4.05 -4.84
CA MET A 196 -14.43 4.34 -6.26
C MET A 196 -15.37 5.52 -6.52
N ASP A 197 -15.05 6.31 -7.54
CA ASP A 197 -16.00 7.25 -8.11
C ASP A 197 -17.15 6.48 -8.77
N LYS A 198 -18.33 7.11 -8.87
CA LYS A 198 -19.50 6.52 -9.54
C LYS A 198 -19.24 6.14 -11.01
N ARG A 199 -18.25 6.77 -11.66
CA ARG A 199 -17.86 6.50 -13.05
C ARG A 199 -16.98 5.26 -13.18
N GLY A 200 -16.46 4.72 -12.08
CA GLY A 200 -15.63 3.52 -12.04
C GLY A 200 -14.32 3.69 -11.27
N GLY A 201 -13.58 2.57 -11.16
CA GLY A 201 -12.25 2.52 -10.55
C GLY A 201 -11.11 2.86 -11.52
N PRO A 202 -9.86 2.84 -11.03
CA PRO A 202 -8.69 3.05 -11.88
C PRO A 202 -8.59 1.97 -12.96
N ILE A 203 -8.04 2.33 -14.12
CA ILE A 203 -7.70 1.36 -15.17
C ILE A 203 -6.72 0.34 -14.57
N SER A 204 -6.87 -0.93 -14.96
CA SER A 204 -6.19 -2.10 -14.36
C SER A 204 -6.78 -2.57 -13.02
N GLY A 205 -7.68 -1.84 -12.37
CA GLY A 205 -8.41 -2.31 -11.19
C GLY A 205 -7.55 -2.46 -9.92
N GLU A 206 -7.75 -3.58 -9.21
CA GLU A 206 -7.11 -3.91 -7.92
C GLU A 206 -5.60 -3.76 -7.86
N PRO A 207 -4.81 -4.08 -8.91
CA PRO A 207 -3.38 -3.81 -8.96
C PRO A 207 -2.93 -2.40 -8.56
N ASN A 208 -3.79 -1.38 -8.68
CA ASN A 208 -3.47 -0.02 -8.25
C ASN A 208 -3.45 0.17 -6.73
N TYR A 209 -4.08 -0.72 -5.98
CA TYR A 209 -4.23 -0.64 -4.52
C TYR A 209 -3.93 -1.98 -3.83
N SER A 210 -3.13 -2.82 -4.49
CA SER A 210 -2.73 -4.13 -4.00
C SER A 210 -1.66 -4.06 -2.91
N SER A 211 -1.66 -5.02 -1.99
CA SER A 211 -0.53 -5.28 -1.09
C SER A 211 0.64 -5.97 -1.80
N GLY A 212 0.44 -6.49 -3.01
CA GLY A 212 1.48 -7.19 -3.77
C GLY A 212 2.04 -8.37 -2.98
N PHE A 213 3.37 -8.41 -2.79
CA PHE A 213 4.03 -9.44 -1.99
C PHE A 213 3.92 -9.25 -0.46
N MET A 214 3.33 -8.15 0.02
CA MET A 214 3.07 -7.96 1.46
C MET A 214 1.90 -8.82 1.93
N PRO A 215 1.82 -9.13 3.25
CA PRO A 215 0.66 -9.76 3.84
C PRO A 215 -0.65 -9.05 3.48
N SER A 216 -1.72 -9.84 3.36
CA SER A 216 -3.06 -9.35 2.97
C SER A 216 -3.65 -8.33 3.94
N THR A 217 -3.13 -8.21 5.16
CA THR A 217 -3.53 -7.17 6.11
C THR A 217 -3.28 -5.74 5.60
N PHE A 218 -2.37 -5.56 4.63
CA PHE A 218 -2.07 -4.26 4.01
C PHE A 218 -2.79 -4.03 2.67
N GLN A 219 -3.72 -4.92 2.32
CA GLN A 219 -4.50 -4.82 1.09
C GLN A 219 -5.48 -3.66 1.16
N GLY A 220 -5.61 -2.90 0.05
CA GLY A 220 -6.65 -1.89 -0.07
C GLY A 220 -8.04 -2.52 -0.02
N THR A 221 -8.84 -2.12 0.96
CA THR A 221 -10.21 -2.62 1.13
C THR A 221 -11.17 -1.75 0.31
N LEU A 222 -11.76 -2.33 -0.73
CA LEU A 222 -12.71 -1.63 -1.60
C LEU A 222 -14.06 -1.43 -0.90
N PHE A 223 -14.45 -0.16 -0.78
CA PHE A 223 -15.73 0.27 -0.26
C PHE A 223 -16.65 0.66 -1.41
N ARG A 224 -17.87 0.12 -1.40
CA ARG A 224 -18.91 0.48 -2.36
C ARG A 224 -19.46 1.87 -2.05
N PRO A 225 -19.66 2.72 -3.07
CA PRO A 225 -20.14 4.09 -2.86
C PRO A 225 -21.62 4.16 -2.47
N THR A 226 -22.38 3.08 -2.64
CA THR A 226 -23.81 2.98 -2.31
C THR A 226 -24.15 1.59 -1.77
N GLY A 227 -25.15 1.52 -0.89
CA GLY A 227 -25.59 0.28 -0.24
C GLY A 227 -24.60 -0.20 0.83
N ASN A 228 -24.40 -1.52 0.91
CA ASN A 228 -23.45 -2.10 1.86
C ASN A 228 -22.01 -1.80 1.42
N PRO A 229 -21.19 -1.12 2.25
CA PRO A 229 -19.85 -0.69 1.87
C PRO A 229 -18.93 -1.89 1.61
N ILE A 230 -19.07 -2.94 2.41
CA ILE A 230 -18.44 -4.25 2.21
C ILE A 230 -19.56 -5.24 1.90
N LEU A 231 -19.33 -6.15 0.95
CA LEU A 231 -20.29 -7.20 0.63
C LEU A 231 -20.54 -8.09 1.85
N ASP A 232 -21.80 -8.48 2.04
CA ASP A 232 -22.21 -9.40 3.11
C ASP A 232 -21.88 -8.97 4.54
N LEU A 233 -21.63 -7.66 4.74
CA LEU A 233 -21.37 -7.09 6.07
C LEU A 233 -22.58 -7.18 7.00
N GLN A 234 -23.79 -7.10 6.44
CA GLN A 234 -25.01 -7.24 7.23
C GLN A 234 -25.35 -8.72 7.40
N GLY A 235 -25.42 -9.15 8.66
CA GLY A 235 -25.89 -10.49 9.01
C GLY A 235 -27.37 -10.71 8.66
N PRO A 236 -27.84 -11.96 8.64
CA PRO A 236 -29.25 -12.28 8.41
C PRO A 236 -30.16 -11.60 9.43
N ASN A 237 -31.30 -11.06 8.98
CA ASN A 237 -32.28 -10.35 9.82
C ASN A 237 -32.82 -11.16 11.01
N HIS A 238 -32.72 -12.49 10.97
CA HIS A 238 -33.20 -13.39 12.03
C HIS A 238 -32.16 -13.66 13.14
N LEU A 239 -30.92 -13.19 12.99
CA LEU A 239 -29.88 -13.32 14.00
C LEU A 239 -29.76 -12.03 14.80
N ASP A 240 -29.93 -12.14 16.12
CA ASP A 240 -29.59 -11.04 17.01
C ASP A 240 -28.06 -10.93 17.20
N ARG A 241 -27.61 -9.76 17.68
CA ARG A 241 -26.18 -9.47 17.88
C ARG A 241 -25.51 -10.44 18.86
N LYS A 242 -26.26 -10.99 19.82
CA LYS A 242 -25.73 -11.91 20.84
C LYS A 242 -25.49 -13.30 20.24
N ALA A 243 -26.40 -13.77 19.39
CA ALA A 243 -26.27 -15.00 18.62
C ALA A 243 -25.11 -14.90 17.63
N GLN A 244 -25.02 -13.79 16.90
CA GLN A 244 -23.90 -13.52 15.99
C GLN A 244 -22.56 -13.52 16.74
N ARG A 245 -22.46 -12.84 17.90
CA ARG A 245 -21.23 -12.83 18.70
C ARG A 245 -20.81 -14.23 19.15
N ARG A 246 -21.75 -15.06 19.61
CA ARG A 246 -21.46 -16.46 19.98
C ARG A 246 -20.95 -17.29 18.80
N GLN A 247 -21.49 -17.08 17.60
CA GLN A 247 -21.00 -17.76 16.39
C GLN A 247 -19.57 -17.33 16.05
N LEU A 248 -19.27 -16.03 16.15
CA LEU A 248 -17.92 -15.50 15.93
C LEU A 248 -16.94 -16.01 16.99
N ASP A 249 -17.34 -16.08 18.26
CA ASP A 249 -16.51 -16.62 19.34
C ASP A 249 -16.15 -18.10 19.11
N LEU A 250 -17.12 -18.91 18.67
CA LEU A 250 -16.88 -20.31 18.29
C LEU A 250 -15.95 -20.42 17.08
N LEU A 251 -16.16 -19.59 16.06
CA LEU A 251 -15.31 -19.56 14.87
C LEU A 251 -13.86 -19.20 15.23
N ALA A 252 -13.66 -18.23 16.13
CA ALA A 252 -12.35 -17.85 16.64
C ALA A 252 -11.66 -19.02 17.36
N GLN A 253 -12.39 -19.77 18.19
CA GLN A 253 -11.87 -20.98 18.84
C GLN A 253 -11.41 -22.02 17.82
N LEU A 254 -12.24 -22.33 16.82
CA LEU A 254 -11.91 -23.30 15.77
C LEU A 254 -10.69 -22.84 14.94
N ASN A 255 -10.62 -21.55 14.63
CA ASN A 255 -9.48 -20.95 13.94
C ASN A 255 -8.19 -21.08 14.75
N HIS A 256 -8.24 -20.86 16.07
CA HIS A 256 -7.09 -21.03 16.97
C HIS A 256 -6.63 -22.48 17.04
N GLU A 257 -7.54 -23.44 17.19
CA GLU A 257 -7.21 -24.87 17.16
C GLU A 257 -6.55 -25.26 15.82
N HIS A 258 -7.11 -24.79 14.71
CA HIS A 258 -6.58 -25.04 13.38
C HIS A 258 -5.17 -24.47 13.21
N LEU A 259 -4.93 -23.25 13.71
CA LEU A 259 -3.63 -22.58 13.67
C LEU A 259 -2.59 -23.34 14.52
N ALA A 260 -2.96 -23.82 15.71
CA ALA A 260 -2.06 -24.53 16.61
C ALA A 260 -1.44 -25.79 15.97
N THR A 261 -2.16 -26.42 15.04
CA THR A 261 -1.66 -27.60 14.29
C THR A 261 -0.76 -27.26 13.10
N ARG A 262 -0.60 -25.97 12.75
CA ARG A 262 0.11 -25.50 11.55
C ARG A 262 1.02 -24.30 11.86
N PRO A 263 2.13 -24.51 12.58
CA PRO A 263 3.11 -23.46 12.82
C PRO A 263 3.67 -22.93 11.48
N GLY A 264 3.59 -21.61 11.26
CA GLY A 264 4.12 -20.93 10.06
C GLY A 264 3.07 -20.43 9.05
N ALA A 265 1.77 -20.66 9.27
CA ALA A 265 0.69 -20.22 8.37
C ALA A 265 0.34 -18.72 8.50
N GLN A 266 1.30 -17.82 8.20
CA GLN A 266 1.14 -16.37 8.34
C GLN A 266 -0.03 -15.80 7.51
N GLU A 267 -0.30 -16.41 6.34
CA GLU A 267 -1.43 -16.02 5.48
C GLU A 267 -2.78 -16.30 6.15
N LEU A 268 -2.91 -17.44 6.86
CA LEU A 268 -4.13 -17.79 7.59
C LEU A 268 -4.39 -16.79 8.72
N VAL A 269 -3.36 -16.44 9.49
CA VAL A 269 -3.46 -15.41 10.55
C VAL A 269 -3.94 -14.08 9.97
N SER A 270 -3.34 -13.66 8.86
CA SER A 270 -3.70 -12.39 8.19
C SER A 270 -5.15 -12.38 7.73
N ARG A 271 -5.64 -13.51 7.17
CA ARG A 271 -7.04 -13.66 6.76
C ARG A 271 -8.00 -13.64 7.95
N ILE A 272 -7.69 -14.36 9.03
CA ILE A 272 -8.52 -14.37 10.26
C ILE A 272 -8.68 -12.94 10.78
N GLN A 273 -7.57 -12.21 10.92
CA GLN A 273 -7.59 -10.83 11.42
C GLN A 273 -8.37 -9.88 10.51
N SER A 274 -8.24 -9.99 9.18
CA SER A 274 -9.01 -9.16 8.25
C SER A 274 -10.52 -9.40 8.33
N TYR A 275 -10.95 -10.65 8.57
CA TYR A 275 -12.38 -10.98 8.73
C TYR A 275 -12.94 -10.61 10.11
N GLU A 276 -12.14 -10.60 11.16
CA GLU A 276 -12.59 -10.18 12.49
C GLU A 276 -12.73 -8.65 12.63
N LEU A 277 -11.97 -7.88 11.84
CA LEU A 277 -12.02 -6.42 11.83
C LEU A 277 -13.21 -5.87 11.01
N ALA A 278 -13.66 -6.62 10.00
CA ALA A 278 -14.76 -6.25 9.11
C ALA A 278 -16.12 -6.44 9.80
#